data_AF-A0A7V5FSE0-F1
#
_entry.id   AF-A0A7V5FSE0-F1
#
_cell.length_a   1.000
_cell.length_b   1.000
_cell.length_c   1.000
_cell.angle_alpha   90.00
_cell.angle_beta   90.00
_cell.angle_gamma   90.00
#
_symmetry.space_group_name_H-M   'P 1'
#
loop_
_entity.id
_entity.type
_entity.pdbx_description
1 polymer ?
#
loop_
_entity_poly.entity_id
_entity_poly.type
_entity_poly.pdbx_seq_one_letter_code
_entity_poly.pdbx_strand_id
1 'polypeptide(L)'
;EGRTYFDHQENLTKKLQGYADKAPQNKVDELIRFRLNEMYKPVTREAYEKMLPLPEMDDAEAMLKTGRVLLIISPDGKTPPNVVATFFQHLVNKNNVLVLTGDKSSLASVEKAARHVYAASKADNEIAASHPQRKELDEKKAQYEQDFQTTVLAVFDKLFFPGNIRGEDLLRAKALDSTYPSNEPYNGERQIVKTLTSDPIKLYTRTPENFDALKARAEQLLFGAQEEARKTDLLDKMKQKTQMPWLPTKGFEQLALEAFQRGVWEDLGNGYLTRKPKPKTTEVIISEDNAPDDAGTVRLKIATVNAGNSPRIHYQEDGEVSEKSPVLNEDSLATNALRVQFLAVDPTGKNITGPPQTWQNRLVIRNRFDETSRTVELFVAPKGTIRYTLDGSEARNGAEYSDPIQLTGEETTVYVFTECDGIEEKRKFTFDKSGATEVRIIPDKPATLSSPSPKRLDNSAKTYEGLKIAGEKNIEFEQVTLMVGSAPRVVHLSLGEMKINAEFIEAELAHLQTLLPPEAPVVLSFKKLHTPTGYDLEQFAGSLGIEIKNGEVEQ
;
A
#
# COMPACT_ATOMS: atom_id res chain seq x y z
N GLU A 1 -38.08 -62.94 -52.22
CA GLU A 1 -39.00 -61.80 -51.95
C GLU A 1 -38.26 -60.77 -51.12
N GLY A 2 -37.84 -59.67 -51.76
CA GLY A 2 -37.19 -58.55 -51.07
C GLY A 2 -38.25 -57.59 -50.54
N ARG A 3 -38.33 -57.43 -49.22
CA ARG A 3 -39.04 -56.32 -48.58
C ARG A 3 -38.00 -55.28 -48.17
N THR A 4 -37.74 -54.35 -49.06
CA THR A 4 -37.06 -53.09 -48.77
C THR A 4 -37.98 -52.27 -47.87
N TYR A 5 -37.67 -52.20 -46.58
CA TYR A 5 -38.26 -51.21 -45.69
C TYR A 5 -37.75 -49.84 -46.11
N PHE A 6 -38.56 -49.10 -46.85
CA PHE A 6 -38.35 -47.66 -47.05
C PHE A 6 -38.74 -46.97 -45.74
N ASP A 7 -37.76 -46.81 -44.85
CA ASP A 7 -37.90 -45.91 -43.72
C ASP A 7 -38.16 -44.50 -44.26
N HIS A 8 -39.17 -43.83 -43.72
CA HIS A 8 -39.57 -42.50 -44.14
C HIS A 8 -38.38 -41.55 -43.91
N GLN A 9 -37.61 -41.27 -44.97
CA GLN A 9 -36.70 -40.11 -45.00
C GLN A 9 -37.56 -38.84 -45.00
N GLU A 10 -38.15 -38.53 -43.86
CA GLU A 10 -38.72 -37.23 -43.60
C GLU A 10 -37.60 -36.21 -43.82
N ASN A 11 -37.81 -35.29 -44.74
CA ASN A 11 -36.84 -34.23 -45.03
C ASN A 11 -36.57 -33.49 -43.70
N LEU A 12 -35.31 -33.48 -43.25
CA LEU A 12 -34.89 -32.88 -41.98
C LEU A 12 -35.44 -31.46 -41.82
N THR A 13 -35.48 -30.68 -42.90
CA THR A 13 -36.03 -29.32 -42.90
C THR A 13 -37.53 -29.28 -42.56
N LYS A 14 -38.33 -30.22 -43.10
CA LYS A 14 -39.77 -30.31 -42.76
C LYS A 14 -39.98 -30.74 -41.31
N LYS A 15 -39.16 -31.67 -40.81
CA LYS A 15 -39.19 -32.12 -39.42
C LYS A 15 -38.86 -30.97 -38.45
N LEU A 16 -37.80 -30.20 -38.74
CA LEU A 16 -37.42 -29.03 -37.96
C LEU A 16 -38.50 -27.93 -37.99
N GLN A 17 -39.13 -27.67 -39.14
CA GLN A 17 -40.24 -26.73 -39.21
C GLN A 17 -41.43 -27.18 -38.35
N GLY A 18 -41.80 -28.46 -38.42
CA GLY A 18 -42.87 -29.02 -37.60
C GLY A 18 -42.59 -28.91 -36.09
N TYR A 19 -41.32 -29.02 -35.68
CA TYR A 19 -40.91 -28.81 -34.28
C TYR A 19 -40.94 -27.33 -33.87
N ALA A 20 -40.56 -26.41 -34.76
CA ALA A 20 -40.60 -24.98 -34.49
C ALA A 20 -42.05 -24.47 -34.33
N ASP A 21 -42.97 -24.93 -35.18
CA ASP A 21 -44.39 -24.55 -35.15
C ASP A 21 -45.09 -25.08 -33.89
N LYS A 22 -44.74 -26.29 -33.45
CA LYS A 22 -45.29 -26.95 -32.25
C LYS A 22 -44.54 -26.61 -30.96
N ALA A 23 -43.55 -25.73 -31.00
CA ALA A 23 -42.75 -25.37 -29.82
C ALA A 23 -43.65 -24.69 -28.76
N PRO A 24 -43.69 -25.20 -27.50
CA PRO A 24 -44.42 -24.56 -26.41
C PRO A 24 -43.85 -23.16 -26.10
N GLN A 25 -44.72 -22.16 -25.95
CA GLN A 25 -44.27 -20.77 -25.77
C GLN A 25 -43.37 -20.58 -24.55
N ASN A 26 -43.72 -21.20 -23.42
CA ASN A 26 -42.90 -21.16 -22.19
C ASN A 26 -41.47 -21.68 -22.41
N LYS A 27 -41.28 -22.69 -23.26
CA LYS A 27 -39.94 -23.21 -23.61
C LYS A 27 -39.16 -22.29 -24.53
N VAL A 28 -39.85 -21.57 -25.41
CA VAL A 28 -39.24 -20.53 -26.24
C VAL A 28 -38.79 -19.35 -25.37
N ASP A 29 -39.63 -18.90 -24.44
CA ASP A 29 -39.33 -17.80 -23.52
C ASP A 29 -38.17 -18.15 -22.58
N GLU A 30 -38.16 -19.38 -22.03
CA GLU A 30 -37.04 -19.92 -21.23
C GLU A 30 -35.74 -19.93 -22.03
N LEU A 31 -35.78 -20.35 -23.30
CA LEU A 31 -34.61 -20.38 -24.19
C LEU A 31 -34.08 -18.97 -24.44
N ILE A 32 -34.96 -18.01 -24.76
CA ILE A 32 -34.58 -16.62 -25.00
C ILE A 32 -33.92 -16.04 -23.74
N ARG A 33 -34.55 -16.20 -22.57
CA ARG A 33 -34.00 -15.73 -21.29
C ARG A 33 -32.63 -16.34 -20.99
N PHE A 34 -32.50 -17.65 -21.20
CA PHE A 34 -31.23 -18.36 -21.00
C PHE A 34 -30.12 -17.83 -21.91
N ARG A 35 -30.40 -17.67 -23.21
CA ARG A 35 -29.40 -17.17 -24.16
C ARG A 35 -29.02 -15.71 -23.91
N LEU A 36 -29.99 -14.85 -23.57
CA LEU A 36 -29.70 -13.47 -23.16
C LEU A 36 -28.83 -13.43 -21.90
N ASN A 37 -29.04 -14.36 -20.95
CA ASN A 37 -28.19 -14.52 -19.77
C ASN A 37 -26.74 -14.81 -20.13
N GLU A 38 -26.51 -15.79 -20.99
CA GLU A 38 -25.16 -16.14 -21.43
C GLU A 38 -24.49 -14.99 -22.22
N MET A 39 -25.23 -14.32 -23.10
CA MET A 39 -24.69 -13.25 -23.96
C MET A 39 -24.27 -11.99 -23.20
N TYR A 40 -25.00 -11.62 -22.15
CA TYR A 40 -24.80 -10.37 -21.39
C TYR A 40 -24.42 -10.61 -19.92
N LYS A 41 -23.84 -11.78 -19.63
CA LYS A 41 -23.38 -12.12 -18.29
C LYS A 41 -22.36 -11.10 -17.77
N PRO A 42 -22.52 -10.56 -16.55
CA PRO A 42 -21.54 -9.65 -15.97
C PRO A 42 -20.32 -10.42 -15.45
N VAL A 43 -19.21 -10.37 -16.19
CA VAL A 43 -17.94 -11.05 -15.87
C VAL A 43 -17.05 -10.11 -15.07
N THR A 44 -16.83 -8.90 -15.58
CA THR A 44 -15.97 -7.86 -14.99
C THR A 44 -16.71 -6.99 -13.97
N ARG A 45 -18.04 -6.86 -14.12
CA ARG A 45 -18.94 -6.06 -13.28
C ARG A 45 -18.58 -4.58 -13.25
N GLU A 46 -18.06 -4.06 -14.37
CA GLU A 46 -17.71 -2.64 -14.50
C GLU A 46 -18.96 -1.78 -14.72
N ALA A 47 -19.82 -2.18 -15.66
CA ALA A 47 -21.04 -1.43 -16.03
C ALA A 47 -22.25 -1.77 -15.16
N TYR A 48 -22.44 -3.05 -14.82
CA TYR A 48 -23.56 -3.56 -14.02
C TYR A 48 -23.14 -4.82 -13.26
N GLU A 49 -23.78 -5.06 -12.12
CA GLU A 49 -23.47 -6.20 -11.24
C GLU A 49 -24.35 -7.42 -11.52
N LYS A 50 -25.58 -7.16 -11.94
CA LYS A 50 -26.60 -8.17 -12.25
C LYS A 50 -27.26 -7.85 -13.58
N MET A 51 -27.78 -8.88 -14.23
CA MET A 51 -28.57 -8.75 -15.45
C MET A 51 -29.88 -9.52 -15.28
N LEU A 52 -30.98 -8.91 -15.75
CA LEU A 52 -32.31 -9.49 -15.75
C LEU A 52 -32.87 -9.49 -17.18
N PRO A 53 -33.00 -10.66 -17.81
CA PRO A 53 -33.56 -10.77 -19.16
C PRO A 53 -35.09 -10.89 -19.09
N LEU A 54 -35.79 -9.94 -19.71
CA LEU A 54 -37.26 -9.90 -19.75
C LEU A 54 -37.91 -10.07 -18.35
N PRO A 55 -37.53 -9.24 -17.35
CA PRO A 55 -38.04 -9.34 -15.99
C PRO A 55 -39.42 -8.72 -15.83
N GLU A 56 -40.09 -9.14 -14.77
CA GLU A 56 -41.17 -8.35 -14.17
C GLU A 56 -40.59 -7.10 -13.50
N MET A 57 -41.35 -5.99 -13.51
CA MET A 57 -40.85 -4.70 -13.02
C MET A 57 -40.61 -4.71 -11.50
N ASP A 58 -41.40 -5.47 -10.74
CA ASP A 58 -41.24 -5.60 -9.28
C ASP A 58 -39.90 -6.26 -8.92
N ASP A 59 -39.52 -7.32 -9.65
CA ASP A 59 -38.22 -7.99 -9.49
C ASP A 59 -37.06 -7.05 -9.85
N ALA A 60 -37.23 -6.26 -10.91
CA ALA A 60 -36.26 -5.26 -11.33
C ALA A 60 -36.07 -4.19 -10.23
N GLU A 61 -37.15 -3.67 -9.64
CA GLU A 61 -37.07 -2.68 -8.57
C GLU A 61 -36.33 -3.24 -7.34
N ALA A 62 -36.64 -4.47 -6.94
CA ALA A 62 -35.99 -5.13 -5.81
C ALA A 62 -34.48 -5.26 -6.03
N MET A 63 -34.04 -5.63 -7.24
CA MET A 63 -32.61 -5.76 -7.54
C MET A 63 -31.88 -4.41 -7.60
N LEU A 64 -32.54 -3.35 -8.11
CA LEU A 64 -31.98 -1.99 -8.19
C LEU A 64 -31.73 -1.35 -6.81
N LYS A 65 -32.38 -1.86 -5.74
CA LYS A 65 -32.07 -1.48 -4.35
C LYS A 65 -30.67 -1.91 -3.92
N THR A 66 -30.16 -3.02 -4.49
CA THR A 66 -28.88 -3.63 -4.09
C THR A 66 -27.68 -3.17 -4.89
N GLY A 67 -27.84 -2.85 -6.18
CA GLY A 67 -26.71 -2.47 -7.05
C GLY A 67 -27.16 -2.08 -8.45
N ARG A 68 -26.20 -1.86 -9.36
CA ARG A 68 -26.50 -1.54 -10.77
C ARG A 68 -26.96 -2.78 -11.53
N VAL A 69 -28.06 -2.67 -12.27
CA VAL A 69 -28.69 -3.80 -12.98
C VAL A 69 -28.92 -3.47 -14.44
N LEU A 70 -28.52 -4.39 -15.33
CA LEU A 70 -28.92 -4.39 -16.73
C LEU A 70 -30.29 -5.07 -16.89
N LEU A 71 -31.28 -4.34 -17.40
CA LEU A 71 -32.59 -4.84 -17.76
C LEU A 71 -32.66 -5.00 -19.28
N ILE A 72 -32.90 -6.22 -19.77
CA ILE A 72 -33.14 -6.43 -21.20
C ILE A 72 -34.65 -6.46 -21.40
N ILE A 73 -35.19 -5.42 -22.06
CA ILE A 73 -36.64 -5.20 -22.18
C ILE A 73 -37.06 -5.25 -23.65
N SER A 74 -38.18 -5.94 -23.91
CA SER A 74 -38.77 -6.02 -25.24
C SER A 74 -39.11 -4.63 -25.79
N PRO A 75 -38.81 -4.36 -27.07
CA PRO A 75 -39.20 -3.11 -27.71
C PRO A 75 -40.72 -3.06 -27.93
N ASP A 76 -41.34 -1.90 -27.69
CA ASP A 76 -42.78 -1.64 -27.95
C ASP A 76 -43.00 -0.63 -29.08
N GLY A 77 -41.94 -0.30 -29.83
CA GLY A 77 -41.93 0.73 -30.88
C GLY A 77 -41.86 2.16 -30.37
N LYS A 78 -41.69 2.37 -29.06
CA LYS A 78 -41.47 3.69 -28.44
C LYS A 78 -40.04 3.79 -27.87
N THR A 79 -39.56 5.03 -27.74
CA THR A 79 -38.17 5.31 -27.37
C THR A 79 -38.13 6.35 -26.22
N PRO A 80 -37.86 5.95 -24.96
CA PRO A 80 -37.80 4.58 -24.44
C PRO A 80 -39.16 3.88 -24.47
N PRO A 81 -39.19 2.53 -24.31
CA PRO A 81 -40.45 1.81 -24.15
C PRO A 81 -41.29 2.36 -23.01
N ASN A 82 -42.62 2.37 -23.17
CA ASN A 82 -43.54 2.99 -22.22
C ASN A 82 -43.39 2.40 -20.81
N VAL A 83 -43.22 1.07 -20.72
CA VAL A 83 -43.02 0.37 -19.45
C VAL A 83 -41.77 0.88 -18.75
N VAL A 84 -40.68 1.10 -19.50
CA VAL A 84 -39.41 1.60 -18.98
C VAL A 84 -39.52 3.05 -18.53
N ALA A 85 -40.21 3.90 -19.31
CA ALA A 85 -40.42 5.30 -18.98
C ALA A 85 -41.18 5.47 -17.65
N THR A 86 -42.31 4.75 -17.50
CA THR A 86 -43.13 4.78 -16.28
C THR A 86 -42.37 4.20 -15.09
N PHE A 87 -41.66 3.09 -15.29
CA PHE A 87 -40.85 2.46 -14.25
C PHE A 87 -39.79 3.44 -13.72
N PHE A 88 -39.04 4.09 -14.61
CA PHE A 88 -37.96 5.01 -14.24
C PHE A 88 -38.43 6.22 -13.40
N GLN A 89 -39.63 6.73 -13.66
CA GLN A 89 -40.16 7.89 -12.94
C GLN A 89 -40.32 7.62 -11.44
N HIS A 90 -40.71 6.40 -11.06
CA HIS A 90 -41.02 6.00 -9.69
C HIS A 90 -39.82 5.40 -8.93
N LEU A 91 -38.69 5.16 -9.61
CA LEU A 91 -37.49 4.63 -8.97
C LEU A 91 -36.86 5.64 -8.00
N VAL A 92 -36.44 5.17 -6.83
CA VAL A 92 -35.58 5.93 -5.92
C VAL A 92 -34.12 5.87 -6.40
N ASN A 93 -33.60 4.66 -6.63
CA ASN A 93 -32.24 4.45 -7.12
C ASN A 93 -32.15 4.58 -8.65
N LYS A 94 -32.58 5.74 -9.18
CA LYS A 94 -32.60 6.02 -10.62
C LYS A 94 -31.25 5.84 -11.27
N ASN A 95 -30.15 6.11 -10.56
CA ASN A 95 -28.82 5.96 -11.11
C ASN A 95 -28.37 4.49 -11.22
N ASN A 96 -29.13 3.50 -10.74
CA ASN A 96 -28.74 2.10 -10.83
C ASN A 96 -29.26 1.36 -12.08
N VAL A 97 -30.16 1.98 -12.85
CA VAL A 97 -30.79 1.30 -13.99
C VAL A 97 -29.95 1.41 -15.26
N LEU A 98 -29.75 0.29 -15.94
CA LEU A 98 -29.28 0.24 -17.32
C LEU A 98 -30.29 -0.58 -18.10
N VAL A 99 -30.75 -0.10 -19.26
CA VAL A 99 -31.71 -0.84 -20.08
C VAL A 99 -31.12 -1.10 -21.45
N LEU A 100 -31.27 -2.33 -21.94
CA LEU A 100 -30.99 -2.72 -23.31
C LEU A 100 -32.31 -3.10 -23.99
N THR A 101 -32.60 -2.43 -25.10
CA THR A 101 -33.81 -2.61 -25.91
C THR A 101 -33.51 -2.20 -27.36
N GLY A 102 -34.52 -2.00 -28.20
CA GLY A 102 -34.35 -1.47 -29.56
C GLY A 102 -35.57 -0.70 -30.04
N ASP A 103 -35.52 -0.21 -31.28
CA ASP A 103 -36.62 0.58 -31.86
C ASP A 103 -37.61 -0.25 -32.68
N LYS A 104 -37.17 -1.43 -33.18
CA LYS A 104 -37.96 -2.25 -34.10
C LYS A 104 -38.95 -3.09 -33.30
N SER A 105 -40.22 -3.01 -33.65
CA SER A 105 -41.35 -3.69 -32.98
C SER A 105 -41.38 -5.22 -33.14
N SER A 106 -40.27 -5.90 -33.42
CA SER A 106 -40.29 -7.30 -33.84
C SER A 106 -39.60 -8.25 -32.85
N LEU A 107 -40.07 -8.28 -31.60
CA LEU A 107 -39.83 -9.42 -30.70
C LEU A 107 -40.24 -10.74 -31.36
N ALA A 108 -41.29 -10.72 -32.20
CA ALA A 108 -41.72 -11.84 -33.02
C ALA A 108 -40.58 -12.45 -33.89
N SER A 109 -39.60 -11.66 -34.30
CA SER A 109 -38.43 -12.16 -35.04
C SER A 109 -37.48 -12.96 -34.13
N VAL A 110 -37.26 -12.50 -32.89
CA VAL A 110 -36.47 -13.22 -31.88
C VAL A 110 -37.17 -14.54 -31.52
N GLU A 111 -38.48 -14.52 -31.31
CA GLU A 111 -39.28 -15.71 -31.03
C GLU A 111 -39.20 -16.73 -32.17
N LYS A 112 -39.34 -16.28 -33.42
CA LYS A 112 -39.21 -17.15 -34.59
C LYS A 112 -37.83 -17.81 -34.66
N ALA A 113 -36.77 -17.03 -34.47
CA ALA A 113 -35.41 -17.57 -34.45
C ALA A 113 -35.19 -18.54 -33.27
N ALA A 114 -35.73 -18.23 -32.08
CA ALA A 114 -35.69 -19.11 -30.91
C ALA A 114 -36.42 -20.43 -31.14
N ARG A 115 -37.56 -20.42 -31.84
CA ARG A 115 -38.29 -21.64 -32.25
C ARG A 115 -37.46 -22.53 -33.17
N HIS A 116 -36.67 -21.96 -34.07
CA HIS A 116 -35.73 -22.73 -34.89
C HIS A 116 -34.60 -23.36 -34.08
N VAL A 117 -34.02 -22.63 -33.11
CA VAL A 117 -33.03 -23.18 -32.18
C VAL A 117 -33.62 -24.31 -31.34
N TYR A 118 -34.83 -24.12 -30.78
CA TYR A 118 -35.56 -25.15 -30.05
C TYR A 118 -35.78 -26.41 -30.88
N ALA A 119 -36.21 -26.24 -32.14
CA ALA A 119 -36.42 -27.34 -33.07
C ALA A 119 -35.14 -28.15 -33.33
N ALA A 120 -34.02 -27.45 -33.55
CA ALA A 120 -32.72 -28.10 -33.72
C ALA A 120 -32.28 -28.83 -32.44
N SER A 121 -32.40 -28.22 -31.26
CA SER A 121 -32.08 -28.89 -29.99
C SER A 121 -32.96 -30.11 -29.71
N LYS A 122 -34.24 -30.06 -30.08
CA LYS A 122 -35.14 -31.22 -29.96
C LYS A 122 -34.73 -32.34 -30.90
N ALA A 123 -34.44 -32.02 -32.16
CA ALA A 123 -33.95 -33.00 -33.13
C ALA A 123 -32.59 -33.60 -32.73
N ASP A 124 -31.70 -32.80 -32.13
CA ASP A 124 -30.38 -33.22 -31.63
C ASP A 124 -30.47 -34.33 -30.58
N ASN A 125 -31.48 -34.28 -29.71
CA ASN A 125 -31.73 -35.32 -28.71
C ASN A 125 -32.31 -36.62 -29.29
N GLU A 126 -32.94 -36.55 -30.46
CA GLU A 126 -33.57 -37.71 -31.12
C GLU A 126 -32.65 -38.36 -32.17
N ILE A 127 -31.76 -37.59 -32.80
CA ILE A 127 -30.92 -38.01 -33.92
C ILE A 127 -29.51 -38.36 -33.40
N ALA A 128 -29.23 -39.65 -33.27
CA ALA A 128 -27.94 -40.18 -32.84
C ALA A 128 -26.79 -39.82 -33.79
N ALA A 129 -25.55 -39.86 -33.27
CA ALA A 129 -24.35 -39.50 -34.03
C ALA A 129 -24.11 -40.37 -35.29
N SER A 130 -24.62 -41.60 -35.30
CA SER A 130 -24.54 -42.53 -36.44
C SER A 130 -25.60 -42.29 -37.52
N HIS A 131 -26.53 -41.36 -37.31
CA HIS A 131 -27.65 -41.14 -38.21
C HIS A 131 -27.21 -40.43 -39.51
N PRO A 132 -27.72 -40.82 -40.70
CA PRO A 132 -27.32 -40.23 -41.98
C PRO A 132 -27.51 -38.71 -42.08
N GLN A 133 -28.53 -38.16 -41.42
CA GLN A 133 -28.83 -36.72 -41.39
C GLN A 133 -28.07 -35.95 -40.30
N ARG A 134 -27.17 -36.60 -39.55
CA ARG A 134 -26.48 -35.96 -38.40
C ARG A 134 -25.67 -34.74 -38.82
N LYS A 135 -24.88 -34.87 -39.88
CA LYS A 135 -24.05 -33.77 -40.41
C LYS A 135 -24.89 -32.56 -40.82
N GLU A 136 -26.01 -32.80 -41.52
CA GLU A 136 -26.95 -31.75 -41.93
C GLU A 136 -27.61 -31.07 -40.72
N LEU A 137 -27.92 -31.83 -39.66
CA LEU A 137 -28.46 -31.29 -38.41
C LEU A 137 -27.44 -30.41 -37.69
N ASP A 138 -26.18 -30.83 -37.59
CA ASP A 138 -25.12 -30.04 -36.96
C ASP A 138 -24.89 -28.71 -37.71
N GLU A 139 -24.91 -28.73 -39.05
CA GLU A 139 -24.85 -27.53 -39.90
C GLU A 139 -26.06 -26.61 -39.68
N LYS A 140 -27.29 -27.16 -39.64
CA LYS A 140 -28.52 -26.38 -39.37
C LYS A 140 -28.55 -25.82 -37.95
N LYS A 141 -28.06 -26.57 -36.97
CA LYS A 141 -27.96 -26.13 -35.57
C LYS A 141 -27.03 -24.92 -35.46
N ALA A 142 -25.83 -25.00 -36.05
CA ALA A 142 -24.90 -23.89 -36.09
C ALA A 142 -25.50 -22.65 -36.79
N GLN A 143 -26.17 -22.86 -37.94
CA GLN A 143 -26.86 -21.79 -38.66
C GLN A 143 -27.96 -21.12 -37.81
N TYR A 144 -28.84 -21.90 -37.18
CA TYR A 144 -29.91 -21.35 -36.35
C TYR A 144 -29.40 -20.65 -35.10
N GLU A 145 -28.29 -21.12 -34.51
CA GLU A 145 -27.62 -20.41 -33.41
C GLU A 145 -27.07 -19.05 -33.86
N GLN A 146 -26.40 -19.01 -35.03
CA GLN A 146 -25.89 -17.77 -35.61
C GLN A 146 -27.02 -16.80 -36.00
N ASP A 147 -28.09 -17.29 -36.61
CA ASP A 147 -29.26 -16.50 -37.00
C ASP A 147 -29.97 -15.93 -35.77
N PHE A 148 -30.12 -16.73 -34.71
CA PHE A 148 -30.68 -16.29 -33.44
C PHE A 148 -29.83 -15.18 -32.82
N GLN A 149 -28.52 -15.38 -32.72
CA GLN A 149 -27.62 -14.36 -32.17
C GLN A 149 -27.68 -13.07 -33.00
N THR A 150 -27.62 -13.15 -34.32
CA THR A 150 -27.71 -11.99 -35.22
C THR A 150 -29.04 -11.25 -35.04
N THR A 151 -30.14 -11.99 -34.89
CA THR A 151 -31.47 -11.43 -34.64
C THR A 151 -31.55 -10.73 -33.27
N VAL A 152 -30.98 -11.32 -32.23
CA VAL A 152 -30.90 -10.71 -30.89
C VAL A 152 -30.12 -9.40 -30.96
N LEU A 153 -28.95 -9.38 -31.59
CA LEU A 153 -28.13 -8.15 -31.71
C LEU A 153 -28.84 -7.06 -32.54
N ALA A 154 -29.63 -7.44 -33.54
CA ALA A 154 -30.39 -6.49 -34.36
C ALA A 154 -31.65 -5.94 -33.66
N VAL A 155 -32.20 -6.66 -32.68
CA VAL A 155 -33.40 -6.25 -31.92
C VAL A 155 -33.02 -5.50 -30.64
N PHE A 156 -31.89 -5.85 -30.02
CA PHE A 156 -31.38 -5.24 -28.79
C PHE A 156 -30.15 -4.39 -29.12
N ASP A 157 -30.36 -3.27 -29.80
CA ASP A 157 -29.32 -2.40 -30.37
C ASP A 157 -29.19 -1.04 -29.68
N LYS A 158 -29.97 -0.78 -28.62
CA LYS A 158 -30.04 0.52 -27.96
C LYS A 158 -29.96 0.41 -26.44
N LEU A 159 -29.03 1.16 -25.87
CA LEU A 159 -28.90 1.36 -24.43
C LEU A 159 -29.64 2.60 -23.97
N PHE A 160 -30.26 2.48 -22.80
CA PHE A 160 -30.77 3.61 -22.03
C PHE A 160 -30.11 3.63 -20.66
N PHE A 161 -29.59 4.79 -20.29
CA PHE A 161 -28.96 5.01 -19.00
C PHE A 161 -29.41 6.34 -18.39
N PRO A 162 -29.43 6.45 -17.06
CA PRO A 162 -29.86 7.64 -16.35
C PRO A 162 -28.95 8.83 -16.65
N GLY A 163 -29.58 9.95 -16.94
CA GLY A 163 -28.94 11.24 -17.00
C GLY A 163 -29.90 12.33 -16.55
N ASN A 164 -29.42 13.57 -16.62
CA ASN A 164 -30.21 14.74 -16.28
C ASN A 164 -30.07 15.78 -17.40
N ILE A 165 -31.17 16.42 -17.78
CA ILE A 165 -31.17 17.52 -18.73
C ILE A 165 -32.00 18.64 -18.10
N ARG A 166 -31.40 19.82 -17.96
CA ARG A 166 -32.06 21.03 -17.40
C ARG A 166 -32.74 20.80 -16.04
N GLY A 167 -32.19 19.93 -15.20
CA GLY A 167 -32.72 19.64 -13.87
C GLY A 167 -33.69 18.46 -13.82
N GLU A 168 -34.15 17.95 -14.97
CA GLU A 168 -35.05 16.79 -15.03
C GLU A 168 -34.28 15.50 -15.27
N ASP A 169 -34.60 14.48 -14.46
CA ASP A 169 -34.05 13.13 -14.59
C ASP A 169 -34.73 12.39 -15.75
N LEU A 170 -33.93 11.86 -16.67
CA LEU A 170 -34.42 11.12 -17.83
C LEU A 170 -33.45 10.02 -18.25
N LEU A 171 -33.96 9.09 -19.06
CA LEU A 171 -33.15 8.05 -19.69
C LEU A 171 -32.57 8.55 -21.02
N ARG A 172 -31.24 8.62 -21.09
CA ARG A 172 -30.53 8.97 -22.32
C ARG A 172 -30.36 7.73 -23.18
N ALA A 173 -30.70 7.85 -24.46
CA ALA A 173 -30.52 6.79 -25.44
C ALA A 173 -29.11 6.84 -26.05
N LYS A 174 -28.52 5.67 -26.30
CA LYS A 174 -27.28 5.50 -27.07
C LYS A 174 -27.31 4.18 -27.83
N ALA A 175 -26.90 4.20 -29.10
CA ALA A 175 -26.76 2.96 -29.87
C ALA A 175 -25.66 2.09 -29.26
N LEU A 176 -25.92 0.79 -29.14
CA LEU A 176 -24.94 -0.19 -28.67
C LEU A 176 -23.84 -0.32 -29.74
N ASP A 177 -22.59 -0.32 -29.30
CA ASP A 177 -21.45 -0.53 -30.20
C ASP A 177 -21.54 -1.93 -30.83
N SER A 178 -21.69 -1.97 -32.16
CA SER A 178 -21.87 -3.21 -32.91
C SER A 178 -20.56 -3.95 -33.22
N THR A 179 -19.41 -3.41 -32.80
CA THR A 179 -18.11 -4.00 -33.11
C THR A 179 -17.69 -4.98 -32.02
N TYR A 180 -17.32 -6.19 -32.41
CA TYR A 180 -16.72 -7.18 -31.53
C TYR A 180 -15.72 -8.05 -32.33
N PRO A 181 -14.68 -8.59 -31.67
CA PRO A 181 -13.70 -9.43 -32.35
C PRO A 181 -14.36 -10.69 -32.93
N SER A 182 -14.10 -10.99 -34.20
CA SER A 182 -14.66 -12.17 -34.88
C SER A 182 -14.01 -13.48 -34.46
N ASN A 183 -12.89 -13.42 -33.73
CA ASN A 183 -12.10 -14.55 -33.26
C ASN A 183 -12.36 -14.93 -31.79
N GLU A 184 -13.27 -14.22 -31.10
CA GLU A 184 -13.61 -14.48 -29.70
C GLU A 184 -15.12 -14.76 -29.57
N PRO A 185 -15.55 -15.54 -28.56
CA PRO A 185 -16.96 -15.65 -28.20
C PRO A 185 -17.56 -14.26 -27.91
N TYR A 186 -18.82 -14.06 -28.28
CA TYR A 186 -19.51 -12.80 -28.05
C TYR A 186 -19.57 -12.45 -26.56
N ASN A 187 -19.21 -11.20 -26.23
CA ASN A 187 -19.24 -10.67 -24.87
C ASN A 187 -20.02 -9.34 -24.87
N GLY A 188 -21.29 -9.41 -24.47
CA GLY A 188 -22.17 -8.24 -24.42
C GLY A 188 -21.76 -7.23 -23.35
N GLU A 189 -21.19 -7.66 -22.22
CA GLU A 189 -20.70 -6.75 -21.19
C GLU A 189 -19.59 -5.85 -21.75
N ARG A 190 -18.64 -6.42 -22.51
CA ARG A 190 -17.54 -5.67 -23.13
C ARG A 190 -18.06 -4.59 -24.09
N GLN A 191 -19.08 -4.88 -24.88
CA GLN A 191 -19.71 -3.90 -25.77
C GLN A 191 -20.42 -2.79 -24.99
N ILE A 192 -21.15 -3.15 -23.93
CA ILE A 192 -21.83 -2.19 -23.08
C ILE A 192 -20.81 -1.26 -22.39
N VAL A 193 -19.73 -1.81 -21.84
CA VAL A 193 -18.64 -1.03 -21.24
C VAL A 193 -18.06 -0.06 -22.27
N LYS A 194 -17.69 -0.54 -23.46
CA LYS A 194 -17.17 0.28 -24.56
C LYS A 194 -18.15 1.40 -24.97
N THR A 195 -19.44 1.09 -24.98
CA THR A 195 -20.49 2.07 -25.31
C THR A 195 -20.62 3.13 -24.21
N LEU A 196 -20.53 2.76 -22.94
CA LEU A 196 -20.71 3.70 -21.81
C LEU A 196 -19.46 4.53 -21.50
N THR A 197 -18.28 4.11 -21.97
CA THR A 197 -17.01 4.86 -21.82
C THR A 197 -16.74 5.84 -22.96
N SER A 198 -17.52 5.80 -24.05
CA SER A 198 -17.43 6.78 -25.14
C SER A 198 -18.39 7.96 -24.93
N ASP A 199 -18.14 9.09 -25.60
CA ASP A 199 -18.97 10.30 -25.45
C ASP A 199 -20.44 10.06 -25.87
N PRO A 200 -21.44 10.57 -25.13
CA PRO A 200 -21.34 11.14 -23.79
C PRO A 200 -20.99 10.06 -22.75
N ILE A 201 -19.92 10.30 -21.98
CA ILE A 201 -19.38 9.30 -21.04
C ILE A 201 -20.31 9.15 -19.83
N LYS A 202 -20.75 7.92 -19.57
CA LYS A 202 -21.48 7.55 -18.36
C LYS A 202 -20.63 6.73 -17.39
N LEU A 203 -19.75 5.87 -17.88
CA LEU A 203 -18.92 4.96 -17.08
C LEU A 203 -17.45 5.36 -17.14
N TYR A 204 -16.80 5.46 -15.98
CA TYR A 204 -15.37 5.70 -15.86
C TYR A 204 -14.68 4.48 -15.26
N THR A 205 -13.99 3.68 -16.08
CA THR A 205 -13.30 2.46 -15.61
C THR A 205 -11.95 2.73 -14.95
N ARG A 206 -11.34 3.90 -15.23
CA ARG A 206 -10.04 4.30 -14.69
C ARG A 206 -10.17 5.51 -13.77
N THR A 207 -10.43 5.25 -12.50
CA THR A 207 -10.62 6.28 -11.47
C THR A 207 -9.40 7.21 -11.30
N PRO A 208 -8.14 6.72 -11.21
CA PRO A 208 -6.99 7.58 -10.96
C PRO A 208 -6.70 8.57 -12.10
N GLU A 209 -6.84 8.13 -13.35
CA GLU A 209 -6.64 8.98 -14.54
C GLU A 209 -7.68 10.11 -14.65
N ASN A 210 -8.88 9.90 -14.09
CA ASN A 210 -9.99 10.84 -14.14
C ASN A 210 -10.29 11.47 -12.78
N PHE A 211 -9.31 11.46 -11.87
CA PHE A 211 -9.50 11.82 -10.47
C PHE A 211 -10.14 13.20 -10.29
N ASP A 212 -9.61 14.24 -10.92
CA ASP A 212 -10.08 15.62 -10.70
C ASP A 212 -11.54 15.81 -11.15
N ALA A 213 -11.92 15.23 -12.29
CA ALA A 213 -13.29 15.28 -12.79
C ALA A 213 -14.26 14.50 -11.89
N LEU A 214 -13.86 13.31 -11.44
CA LEU A 214 -14.68 12.46 -10.57
C LEU A 214 -14.82 13.05 -9.16
N LYS A 215 -13.75 13.61 -8.60
CA LYS A 215 -13.76 14.37 -7.34
C LYS A 215 -14.73 15.54 -7.44
N ALA A 216 -14.60 16.38 -8.48
CA ALA A 216 -15.48 17.53 -8.66
C ALA A 216 -16.97 17.13 -8.72
N ARG A 217 -17.29 16.02 -9.42
CA ARG A 217 -18.65 15.47 -9.46
C ARG A 217 -19.09 14.95 -8.09
N ALA A 218 -18.24 14.22 -7.38
CA ALA A 218 -18.55 13.70 -6.05
C ALA A 218 -18.80 14.83 -5.05
N GLU A 219 -17.96 15.86 -5.04
CA GLU A 219 -18.12 17.04 -4.18
C GLU A 219 -19.42 17.79 -4.51
N GLN A 220 -19.70 18.01 -5.79
CA GLN A 220 -20.91 18.73 -6.21
C GLN A 220 -22.20 17.93 -5.91
N LEU A 221 -22.23 16.64 -6.22
CA LEU A 221 -23.47 15.85 -6.26
C LEU A 221 -23.72 15.04 -4.99
N LEU A 222 -22.66 14.60 -4.31
CA LEU A 222 -22.75 13.72 -3.14
C LEU A 222 -22.58 14.52 -1.85
N PHE A 223 -21.49 15.29 -1.72
CA PHE A 223 -21.32 16.19 -0.57
C PHE A 223 -22.28 17.38 -0.66
N GLY A 224 -22.42 17.97 -1.86
CA GLY A 224 -23.23 19.16 -2.07
C GLY A 224 -22.66 20.34 -1.28
N ALA A 225 -23.50 21.00 -0.50
CA ALA A 225 -23.08 22.13 0.34
C ALA A 225 -22.30 21.70 1.60
N GLN A 226 -22.37 20.42 2.01
CA GLN A 226 -21.78 19.94 3.26
C GLN A 226 -20.26 19.80 3.12
N GLU A 227 -19.52 20.13 4.17
CA GLU A 227 -18.07 19.86 4.25
C GLU A 227 -17.80 18.42 4.70
N GLU A 228 -18.68 17.87 5.55
CA GLU A 228 -18.62 16.52 6.09
C GLU A 228 -19.89 15.74 5.74
N ALA A 229 -19.73 14.45 5.45
CA ALA A 229 -20.86 13.57 5.14
C ALA A 229 -20.56 12.13 5.56
N ARG A 230 -21.61 11.41 5.98
CA ARG A 230 -21.50 9.98 6.27
C ARG A 230 -21.26 9.20 4.98
N LYS A 231 -20.31 8.26 4.99
CA LYS A 231 -19.96 7.46 3.81
C LYS A 231 -21.15 6.72 3.21
N THR A 232 -22.05 6.19 4.04
CA THR A 232 -23.27 5.51 3.58
C THR A 232 -24.18 6.43 2.78
N ASP A 233 -24.33 7.68 3.22
CA ASP A 233 -25.21 8.66 2.59
C ASP A 233 -24.64 9.10 1.24
N LEU A 234 -23.31 9.19 1.12
CA LEU A 234 -22.63 9.44 -0.15
C LEU A 234 -22.89 8.29 -1.14
N LEU A 235 -22.78 7.04 -0.70
CA LEU A 235 -23.06 5.86 -1.52
C LEU A 235 -24.53 5.79 -1.93
N ASP A 236 -25.47 6.17 -1.05
CA ASP A 236 -26.89 6.20 -1.40
C ASP A 236 -27.21 7.33 -2.39
N LYS A 237 -26.61 8.51 -2.22
CA LYS A 237 -26.70 9.59 -3.22
C LYS A 237 -26.11 9.16 -4.56
N MET A 238 -25.04 8.35 -4.60
CA MET A 238 -24.52 7.82 -5.86
C MET A 238 -25.53 6.96 -6.61
N LYS A 239 -26.35 6.17 -5.90
CA LYS A 239 -27.41 5.34 -6.48
C LYS A 239 -28.61 6.16 -6.96
N GLN A 240 -28.82 7.35 -6.40
CA GLN A 240 -29.99 8.20 -6.67
C GLN A 240 -29.72 9.28 -7.72
N LYS A 241 -28.55 9.94 -7.67
CA LYS A 241 -28.21 11.10 -8.51
C LYS A 241 -27.84 10.66 -9.93
N THR A 242 -28.77 10.82 -10.88
CA THR A 242 -28.60 10.47 -12.30
C THR A 242 -27.43 11.19 -13.00
N GLN A 243 -27.05 12.37 -12.49
CA GLN A 243 -25.90 13.16 -12.94
C GLN A 243 -24.55 12.53 -12.56
N MET A 244 -24.53 11.68 -11.53
CA MET A 244 -23.30 11.04 -11.08
C MET A 244 -22.85 10.02 -12.13
N PRO A 245 -21.59 10.10 -12.60
CA PRO A 245 -21.03 9.05 -13.43
C PRO A 245 -20.99 7.73 -12.69
N TRP A 246 -21.03 6.65 -13.45
CA TRP A 246 -20.81 5.33 -12.93
C TRP A 246 -19.33 5.05 -12.74
N LEU A 247 -19.04 4.40 -11.63
CA LEU A 247 -17.75 3.87 -11.27
C LEU A 247 -17.88 2.34 -11.16
N PRO A 248 -16.84 1.56 -11.50
CA PRO A 248 -16.79 0.13 -11.27
C PRO A 248 -17.04 -0.25 -9.81
N THR A 249 -17.17 -1.55 -9.57
CA THR A 249 -17.22 -2.09 -8.20
C THR A 249 -16.01 -1.58 -7.40
N LYS A 250 -16.25 -1.04 -6.20
CA LYS A 250 -15.25 -0.36 -5.35
C LYS A 250 -14.66 0.96 -5.90
N GLY A 251 -15.23 1.51 -6.97
CA GLY A 251 -14.67 2.71 -7.61
C GLY A 251 -14.78 3.98 -6.76
N PHE A 252 -15.81 4.10 -5.91
CA PHE A 252 -15.89 5.20 -4.94
C PHE A 252 -14.81 5.07 -3.85
N GLU A 253 -14.56 3.86 -3.37
CA GLU A 253 -13.50 3.58 -2.40
C GLU A 253 -12.13 3.91 -2.97
N GLN A 254 -11.88 3.59 -4.25
CA GLN A 254 -10.65 3.99 -4.94
C GLN A 254 -10.53 5.52 -5.05
N LEU A 255 -11.62 6.21 -5.41
CA LEU A 255 -11.67 7.67 -5.48
C LEU A 255 -11.36 8.30 -4.11
N ALA A 256 -11.98 7.77 -3.05
CA ALA A 256 -11.78 8.24 -1.68
C ALA A 256 -10.35 8.00 -1.20
N LEU A 257 -9.79 6.80 -1.44
CA LEU A 257 -8.41 6.47 -1.07
C LEU A 257 -7.40 7.40 -1.76
N GLU A 258 -7.56 7.63 -3.06
CA GLU A 258 -6.73 8.58 -3.81
C GLU A 258 -6.88 10.01 -3.25
N ALA A 259 -8.11 10.41 -2.87
CA ALA A 259 -8.37 11.71 -2.27
C ALA A 259 -7.71 11.86 -0.88
N PHE A 260 -7.64 10.79 -0.10
CA PHE A 260 -6.94 10.77 1.19
C PHE A 260 -5.42 10.84 1.01
N GLN A 261 -4.87 10.12 0.04
CA GLN A 261 -3.43 10.16 -0.28
C GLN A 261 -2.99 11.55 -0.76
N ARG A 262 -3.81 12.21 -1.57
CA ARG A 262 -3.61 13.63 -1.95
C ARG A 262 -3.96 14.60 -0.81
N GLY A 263 -4.55 14.07 0.27
CA GLY A 263 -5.09 14.76 1.44
C GLY A 263 -6.06 15.88 1.09
N VAL A 264 -6.79 15.77 -0.02
CA VAL A 264 -7.87 16.69 -0.38
C VAL A 264 -9.16 16.31 0.33
N TRP A 265 -9.32 15.03 0.69
CA TRP A 265 -10.33 14.53 1.63
C TRP A 265 -9.64 13.87 2.83
N GLU A 266 -10.41 13.60 3.89
CA GLU A 266 -9.94 12.88 5.08
C GLU A 266 -11.06 11.99 5.62
N ASP A 267 -10.69 10.78 6.08
CA ASP A 267 -11.57 9.89 6.83
C ASP A 267 -11.48 10.27 8.32
N LEU A 268 -12.61 10.61 8.92
CA LEU A 268 -12.69 11.03 10.32
C LEU A 268 -12.69 9.84 11.30
N GLY A 269 -12.62 8.60 10.80
CA GLY A 269 -12.53 7.37 11.62
C GLY A 269 -13.85 6.96 12.29
N ASN A 270 -14.90 7.75 12.16
CA ASN A 270 -16.24 7.51 12.71
C ASN A 270 -17.28 7.20 11.61
N GLY A 271 -16.83 6.87 10.40
CA GLY A 271 -17.67 6.64 9.23
C GLY A 271 -18.09 7.90 8.47
N TYR A 272 -17.60 9.08 8.88
CA TYR A 272 -17.73 10.33 8.14
C TYR A 272 -16.46 10.63 7.34
N LEU A 273 -16.66 11.24 6.19
CA LEU A 273 -15.61 11.78 5.34
C LEU A 273 -15.75 13.31 5.31
N THR A 274 -14.62 14.01 5.32
CA THR A 274 -14.58 15.45 5.05
C THR A 274 -13.93 15.72 3.70
N ARG A 275 -14.51 16.64 2.92
CA ARG A 275 -13.88 17.18 1.71
C ARG A 275 -13.03 18.42 1.98
N LYS A 276 -12.88 18.79 3.25
CA LYS A 276 -12.08 19.92 3.71
C LYS A 276 -11.28 19.52 4.95
N PRO A 277 -10.23 18.70 4.79
CA PRO A 277 -9.34 18.33 5.87
C PRO A 277 -8.79 19.57 6.57
N LYS A 278 -8.65 19.52 7.90
CA LYS A 278 -8.06 20.63 8.64
C LYS A 278 -6.55 20.68 8.36
N PRO A 279 -5.96 21.88 8.20
CA PRO A 279 -4.51 22.02 8.13
C PRO A 279 -3.86 21.36 9.35
N LYS A 280 -2.84 20.54 9.11
CA LYS A 280 -2.03 19.93 10.16
C LYS A 280 -0.78 20.78 10.39
N THR A 281 -0.09 20.55 11.50
CA THR A 281 1.23 21.16 11.73
C THR A 281 2.30 20.30 11.11
N THR A 282 3.27 20.93 10.44
CA THR A 282 4.48 20.25 9.98
C THR A 282 5.35 19.84 11.17
N GLU A 283 6.11 18.77 11.01
CA GLU A 283 7.04 18.30 12.04
C GLU A 283 8.30 17.75 11.35
N VAL A 284 9.44 17.85 12.04
CA VAL A 284 10.71 17.28 11.61
C VAL A 284 11.04 16.09 12.51
N ILE A 285 11.35 14.95 11.90
CA ILE A 285 11.87 13.76 12.58
C ILE A 285 13.37 13.69 12.29
N ILE A 286 14.17 13.63 13.34
CA ILE A 286 15.63 13.59 13.24
C ILE A 286 16.11 12.21 13.70
N SER A 287 16.96 11.58 12.90
CA SER A 287 17.64 10.34 13.24
C SER A 287 19.13 10.45 12.98
N GLU A 288 19.95 9.88 13.85
CA GLU A 288 21.41 9.79 13.67
C GLU A 288 21.74 8.52 12.86
N ASP A 289 22.43 8.66 11.72
CA ASP A 289 22.94 7.52 10.95
C ASP A 289 24.19 6.92 11.64
N ASN A 290 24.93 7.73 12.39
CA ASN A 290 26.11 7.32 13.13
C ASN A 290 26.22 8.06 14.47
N ALA A 291 26.99 7.50 15.42
CA ALA A 291 27.43 8.29 16.56
C ALA A 291 28.52 9.27 16.13
N PRO A 292 28.82 10.32 16.92
CA PRO A 292 29.85 11.29 16.59
C PRO A 292 31.20 10.62 16.36
N ASP A 293 31.89 11.03 15.30
CA ASP A 293 33.25 10.57 15.02
C ASP A 293 34.29 11.30 15.89
N ASP A 294 35.56 11.03 15.63
CA ASP A 294 36.68 11.65 16.34
C ASP A 294 36.70 13.19 16.26
N ALA A 295 36.10 13.78 15.23
CA ALA A 295 35.94 15.23 15.07
C ALA A 295 34.60 15.75 15.65
N GLY A 296 33.79 14.89 16.26
CA GLY A 296 32.45 15.21 16.77
C GLY A 296 31.42 15.34 15.65
N THR A 297 31.71 14.84 14.45
CA THR A 297 30.83 14.92 13.29
C THR A 297 29.80 13.80 13.34
N VAL A 298 28.54 14.16 13.20
CA VAL A 298 27.40 13.25 13.09
C VAL A 298 26.72 13.45 11.75
N ARG A 299 26.30 12.35 11.12
CA ARG A 299 25.41 12.38 9.98
C ARG A 299 23.97 12.20 10.45
N LEU A 300 23.18 13.25 10.26
CA LEU A 300 21.76 13.28 10.53
C LEU A 300 20.98 12.93 9.27
N LYS A 301 19.90 12.19 9.46
CA LYS A 301 18.88 11.93 8.46
C LYS A 301 17.58 12.55 8.93
N ILE A 302 16.96 13.32 8.03
CA ILE A 302 15.83 14.19 8.34
C ILE A 302 14.62 13.71 7.57
N ALA A 303 13.53 13.43 8.29
CA ALA A 303 12.22 13.15 7.73
C ALA A 303 11.25 14.27 8.12
N THR A 304 10.17 14.41 7.35
CA THR A 304 9.14 15.41 7.64
C THR A 304 7.76 14.78 7.70
N VAL A 305 6.92 15.27 8.60
CA VAL A 305 5.51 14.91 8.68
C VAL A 305 4.67 16.12 8.27
N ASN A 306 3.59 15.86 7.50
CA ASN A 306 2.65 16.88 7.04
C ASN A 306 3.24 18.04 6.22
N ALA A 307 4.46 17.91 5.67
CA ALA A 307 5.13 18.99 4.91
C ALA A 307 4.94 18.89 3.38
N GLY A 308 3.97 18.08 2.93
CA GLY A 308 3.66 17.86 1.51
C GLY A 308 4.64 16.90 0.81
N ASN A 309 4.49 16.74 -0.51
CA ASN A 309 5.31 15.83 -1.33
C ASN A 309 6.71 16.38 -1.64
N SER A 310 6.93 17.68 -1.41
CA SER A 310 8.20 18.35 -1.68
C SER A 310 8.47 19.35 -0.56
N PRO A 311 8.80 18.85 0.65
CA PRO A 311 8.99 19.69 1.83
C PRO A 311 10.21 20.61 1.65
N ARG A 312 10.15 21.80 2.25
CA ARG A 312 11.33 22.66 2.42
C ARG A 312 11.80 22.57 3.86
N ILE A 313 13.02 22.06 4.06
CA ILE A 313 13.59 21.90 5.40
C ILE A 313 14.64 22.98 5.60
N HIS A 314 14.32 23.98 6.40
CA HIS A 314 15.30 24.97 6.85
C HIS A 314 16.10 24.40 8.02
N TYR A 315 17.37 24.78 8.14
CA TYR A 315 18.19 24.40 9.28
C TYR A 315 19.13 25.52 9.73
N GLN A 316 19.53 25.49 10.99
CA GLN A 316 20.54 26.39 11.55
C GLN A 316 21.40 25.64 12.56
N GLU A 317 22.72 25.66 12.33
CA GLU A 317 23.73 25.15 13.26
C GLU A 317 24.04 26.19 14.34
N ASP A 318 24.12 25.74 15.60
CA ASP A 318 24.41 26.54 16.79
C ASP A 318 23.60 27.86 16.88
N GLY A 319 22.33 27.85 16.46
CA GLY A 319 21.47 29.02 16.45
C GLY A 319 19.98 28.70 16.22
N GLU A 320 19.16 29.75 16.16
CA GLU A 320 17.72 29.62 15.91
C GLU A 320 17.42 29.54 14.40
N VAL A 321 16.63 28.54 14.01
CA VAL A 321 16.20 28.38 12.62
C VAL A 321 14.99 29.26 12.32
N SER A 322 14.94 29.78 11.09
CA SER A 322 13.80 30.50 10.55
C SER A 322 13.58 30.15 9.08
N GLU A 323 12.48 30.60 8.49
CA GLU A 323 12.24 30.46 7.04
C GLU A 323 13.25 31.23 6.17
N LYS A 324 14.13 32.04 6.76
CA LYS A 324 15.25 32.71 6.08
C LYS A 324 16.56 31.93 6.18
N SER A 325 16.61 30.91 7.03
CA SER A 325 17.80 30.06 7.19
C SER A 325 18.02 29.20 5.94
N PRO A 326 19.24 28.67 5.73
CA PRO A 326 19.54 27.78 4.62
C PRO A 326 18.57 26.59 4.55
N VAL A 327 18.28 26.15 3.32
CA VAL A 327 17.44 24.98 3.06
C VAL A 327 18.35 23.79 2.77
N LEU A 328 18.03 22.64 3.37
CA LEU A 328 18.69 21.39 3.05
C LEU A 328 18.41 21.00 1.60
N ASN A 329 19.47 20.66 0.86
CA ASN A 329 19.35 20.14 -0.50
C ASN A 329 19.01 18.65 -0.53
N GLU A 330 19.42 17.92 0.51
CA GLU A 330 19.19 16.49 0.70
C GLU A 330 18.59 16.25 2.07
N ASP A 331 17.92 15.11 2.26
CA ASP A 331 17.34 14.68 3.53
C ASP A 331 18.42 14.24 4.56
N SER A 332 19.68 14.66 4.38
CA SER A 332 20.78 14.37 5.29
C SER A 332 21.69 15.57 5.51
N LEU A 333 22.25 15.70 6.71
CA LEU A 333 23.19 16.74 7.10
C LEU A 333 24.35 16.12 7.87
N ALA A 334 25.58 16.33 7.40
CA ALA A 334 26.77 16.04 8.19
C ALA A 334 27.19 17.31 8.93
N THR A 335 27.25 17.25 10.25
CA THR A 335 27.50 18.43 11.11
C THR A 335 28.33 18.06 12.33
N ASN A 336 29.17 18.99 12.77
CA ASN A 336 29.86 18.92 14.06
C ASN A 336 29.39 20.04 15.02
N ALA A 337 28.24 20.68 14.73
CA ALA A 337 27.65 21.66 15.61
C ALA A 337 27.24 21.03 16.95
N LEU A 338 27.12 21.83 18.02
CA LEU A 338 26.61 21.35 19.30
C LEU A 338 25.11 21.17 19.26
N ARG A 339 24.41 22.04 18.51
CA ARG A 339 22.97 21.94 18.28
C ARG A 339 22.63 22.28 16.84
N VAL A 340 21.61 21.63 16.30
CA VAL A 340 21.03 22.02 15.02
C VAL A 340 19.52 22.10 15.18
N GLN A 341 18.94 23.24 14.81
CA GLN A 341 17.50 23.38 14.70
C GLN A 341 17.04 23.17 13.27
N PHE A 342 15.93 22.45 13.09
CA PHE A 342 15.31 22.19 11.80
C PHE A 342 13.87 22.67 11.78
N LEU A 343 13.41 23.21 10.65
CA LEU A 343 12.06 23.69 10.45
C LEU A 343 11.52 23.20 9.10
N ALA A 344 10.46 22.40 9.13
CA ALA A 344 9.80 21.92 7.93
C ALA A 344 8.68 22.88 7.51
N VAL A 345 8.69 23.30 6.26
CA VAL A 345 7.66 24.15 5.65
C VAL A 345 7.00 23.37 4.51
N ASP A 346 5.66 23.37 4.48
CA ASP A 346 4.87 22.88 3.34
C ASP A 346 4.76 23.98 2.28
N PRO A 347 5.45 23.89 1.13
CA PRO A 347 5.45 24.98 0.15
C PRO A 347 4.09 25.20 -0.53
N THR A 348 3.16 24.24 -0.41
CA THR A 348 1.80 24.37 -0.94
C THR A 348 0.91 25.25 -0.07
N GLY A 349 1.32 25.53 1.18
CA GLY A 349 0.53 26.29 2.16
C GLY A 349 -0.69 25.54 2.68
N LYS A 350 -0.81 24.23 2.38
CA LYS A 350 -1.91 23.38 2.84
C LYS A 350 -1.84 23.12 4.34
N ASN A 351 -0.63 22.92 4.86
CA ASN A 351 -0.36 22.70 6.27
C ASN A 351 0.32 23.93 6.90
N ILE A 352 0.17 24.05 8.21
CA ILE A 352 0.73 25.15 8.99
C ILE A 352 2.15 24.75 9.40
N THR A 353 3.12 25.66 9.23
CA THR A 353 4.48 25.46 9.73
C THR A 353 4.46 25.23 11.25
N GLY A 354 4.93 24.07 11.69
CA GLY A 354 5.09 23.73 13.11
C GLY A 354 6.34 24.36 13.73
N PRO A 355 6.57 24.13 15.03
CA PRO A 355 7.75 24.64 15.72
C PRO A 355 9.04 23.97 15.22
N PRO A 356 10.21 24.65 15.35
CA PRO A 356 11.50 24.02 15.10
C PRO A 356 11.77 22.81 15.99
N GLN A 357 12.36 21.76 15.41
CA GLN A 357 12.88 20.61 16.15
C GLN A 357 14.38 20.78 16.37
N THR A 358 14.84 20.61 17.61
CA THR A 358 16.26 20.72 17.97
C THR A 358 16.89 19.35 18.11
N TRP A 359 18.00 19.13 17.41
CA TRP A 359 18.92 18.05 17.69
C TRP A 359 20.11 18.58 18.51
N GLN A 360 20.60 17.75 19.43
CA GLN A 360 21.76 18.04 20.27
C GLN A 360 22.83 16.99 20.04
N ASN A 361 24.05 17.44 19.78
CA ASN A 361 25.20 16.58 19.61
C ASN A 361 25.74 16.10 20.96
N ARG A 362 26.69 15.17 20.93
CA ARG A 362 27.42 14.66 22.09
C ARG A 362 28.90 15.04 21.98
N LEU A 363 29.52 15.31 23.13
CA LEU A 363 30.94 15.58 23.18
C LEU A 363 31.71 14.25 23.16
N VAL A 364 32.80 14.19 22.39
CA VAL A 364 33.67 13.01 22.34
C VAL A 364 34.98 13.34 23.03
N ILE A 365 35.22 12.69 24.18
CA ILE A 365 36.49 12.78 24.89
C ILE A 365 37.42 11.69 24.38
N ARG A 366 38.63 12.07 23.94
CA ARG A 366 39.68 11.17 23.48
C ARG A 366 40.98 11.45 24.23
N ASN A 367 41.90 10.50 24.15
CA ASN A 367 43.26 10.70 24.63
C ASN A 367 44.28 10.23 23.58
N ARG A 368 45.50 10.73 23.71
CA ARG A 368 46.70 10.19 23.07
C ARG A 368 47.73 9.96 24.16
N PHE A 369 48.12 8.71 24.36
CA PHE A 369 49.12 8.32 25.34
C PHE A 369 50.45 8.02 24.64
N ASP A 370 51.52 8.65 25.10
CA ASP A 370 52.89 8.31 24.73
C ASP A 370 53.49 7.40 25.80
N GLU A 371 53.68 6.12 25.45
CA GLU A 371 54.23 5.11 26.35
C GLU A 371 55.70 5.39 26.75
N THR A 372 56.47 6.06 25.90
CA THR A 372 57.91 6.31 26.14
C THR A 372 58.10 7.41 27.16
N SER A 373 57.36 8.51 27.01
CA SER A 373 57.38 9.63 27.95
C SER A 373 56.38 9.49 29.10
N ARG A 374 55.45 8.53 29.02
CA ARG A 374 54.28 8.37 29.91
C ARG A 374 53.49 9.67 30.06
N THR A 375 53.25 10.36 28.94
CA THR A 375 52.42 11.57 28.89
C THR A 375 51.08 11.28 28.23
N VAL A 376 50.01 11.86 28.78
CA VAL A 376 48.65 11.77 28.23
C VAL A 376 48.20 13.13 27.74
N GLU A 377 47.85 13.21 26.46
CA GLU A 377 47.15 14.34 25.88
C GLU A 377 45.65 14.06 25.83
N LEU A 378 44.83 15.03 26.19
CA LEU A 378 43.37 14.93 26.16
C LEU A 378 42.78 15.80 25.06
N PHE A 379 41.76 15.29 24.38
CA PHE A 379 41.06 15.99 23.32
C PHE A 379 39.55 15.93 23.57
N VAL A 380 38.87 17.00 23.21
CA VAL A 380 37.41 17.04 23.13
C VAL A 380 37.01 17.49 21.74
N ALA A 381 36.04 16.80 21.17
CA ALA A 381 35.39 17.20 19.94
C ALA A 381 33.87 17.31 20.15
N PRO A 382 33.15 18.20 19.44
CA PRO A 382 33.68 19.18 18.49
C PRO A 382 34.41 20.36 19.14
N LYS A 383 34.02 20.77 20.35
CA LYS A 383 34.67 21.81 21.17
C LYS A 383 34.23 21.67 22.64
N GLY A 384 35.03 22.15 23.58
CA GLY A 384 34.70 22.16 25.00
C GLY A 384 35.90 22.43 25.90
N THR A 385 35.65 22.70 27.18
CA THR A 385 36.71 22.85 28.20
C THR A 385 36.86 21.55 28.96
N ILE A 386 38.09 21.06 29.07
CA ILE A 386 38.40 19.79 29.75
C ILE A 386 38.88 20.07 31.19
N ARG A 387 38.35 19.31 32.15
CA ARG A 387 38.86 19.22 33.52
C ARG A 387 39.16 17.78 33.88
N TYR A 388 40.15 17.58 34.75
CA TYR A 388 40.57 16.23 35.12
C TYR A 388 41.04 16.11 36.58
N THR A 389 41.01 14.87 37.08
CA THR A 389 41.57 14.47 38.38
C THR A 389 42.32 13.15 38.23
N LEU A 390 43.32 12.94 39.09
CA LEU A 390 44.13 11.72 39.16
C LEU A 390 43.92 10.93 40.46
N ASP A 391 43.21 11.52 41.42
CA ASP A 391 42.98 10.97 42.76
C ASP A 391 41.60 10.30 42.92
N GLY A 392 40.81 10.24 41.85
CA GLY A 392 39.46 9.68 41.85
C GLY A 392 38.36 10.62 42.33
N SER A 393 38.68 11.88 42.66
CA SER A 393 37.67 12.90 42.97
C SER A 393 36.89 13.34 41.72
N GLU A 394 35.74 13.99 41.90
CA GLU A 394 34.85 14.42 40.80
C GLU A 394 35.57 15.39 39.85
N ALA A 395 35.77 14.95 38.60
CA ALA A 395 36.53 15.68 37.58
C ALA A 395 35.95 17.06 37.23
N ARG A 396 34.64 17.29 37.41
CA ARG A 396 34.04 18.62 37.25
C ARG A 396 34.70 19.69 38.13
N ASN A 397 35.16 19.30 39.32
CA ASN A 397 35.85 20.18 40.27
C ASN A 397 37.38 20.04 40.20
N GLY A 398 37.88 19.32 39.18
CA GLY A 398 39.29 19.03 38.98
C GLY A 398 40.10 20.19 38.41
N ALA A 399 41.35 19.89 38.08
CA ALA A 399 42.25 20.83 37.42
C ALA A 399 41.82 21.06 35.97
N GLU A 400 41.91 22.30 35.50
CA GLU A 400 41.68 22.63 34.09
C GLU A 400 42.85 22.11 33.24
N TYR A 401 42.51 21.36 32.18
CA TYR A 401 43.51 20.79 31.29
C TYR A 401 44.03 21.87 30.32
N SER A 402 45.34 22.11 30.38
CA SER A 402 46.04 23.08 29.55
C SER A 402 47.28 22.50 28.87
N ASP A 403 47.95 21.53 29.51
CA ASP A 403 49.17 20.88 29.03
C ASP A 403 49.10 19.35 29.21
N PRO A 404 49.90 18.55 28.46
CA PRO A 404 49.95 17.10 28.61
C PRO A 404 50.19 16.65 30.05
N ILE A 405 49.46 15.62 30.49
CA ILE A 405 49.52 15.10 31.87
C ILE A 405 50.66 14.09 31.98
N GLN A 406 51.62 14.35 32.87
CA GLN A 406 52.68 13.39 33.18
C GLN A 406 52.17 12.32 34.17
N LEU A 407 52.21 11.05 33.77
CA LEU A 407 51.86 9.92 34.65
C LEU A 407 53.09 9.39 35.40
N THR A 408 52.88 8.88 36.61
CA THR A 408 53.89 8.13 37.39
C THR A 408 54.08 6.73 36.80
N GLY A 409 55.10 5.94 37.18
CA GLY A 409 55.31 4.58 36.64
C GLY A 409 54.25 3.53 37.01
N GLU A 410 53.33 3.87 37.91
CA GLU A 410 52.27 3.01 38.43
C GLU A 410 51.00 3.08 37.55
N GLU A 411 50.06 2.17 37.79
CA GLU A 411 48.73 2.25 37.20
C GLU A 411 48.05 3.58 37.59
N THR A 412 47.51 4.31 36.61
CA THR A 412 46.88 5.62 36.85
C THR A 412 45.57 5.72 36.07
N THR A 413 44.49 6.07 36.76
CA THR A 413 43.22 6.43 36.12
C THR A 413 43.07 7.94 36.07
N VAL A 414 42.87 8.46 34.85
CA VAL A 414 42.56 9.85 34.58
C VAL A 414 41.05 9.99 34.45
N TYR A 415 40.43 10.71 35.37
CA TYR A 415 39.00 11.03 35.32
C TYR A 415 38.84 12.35 34.61
N VAL A 416 38.01 12.40 33.58
CA VAL A 416 37.87 13.55 32.67
C VAL A 416 36.42 14.00 32.62
N PHE A 417 36.22 15.30 32.74
CA PHE A 417 34.94 15.98 32.54
C PHE A 417 35.12 17.04 31.46
N THR A 418 34.16 17.15 30.55
CA THR A 418 34.11 18.26 29.60
C THR A 418 32.71 18.86 29.54
N GLU A 419 32.65 20.17 29.31
CA GLU A 419 31.39 20.88 29.08
C GLU A 419 31.52 21.90 27.95
N CYS A 420 30.43 22.10 27.20
CA CYS A 420 30.28 23.19 26.25
C CYS A 420 28.79 23.51 26.04
N ASP A 421 28.39 24.78 26.25
CA ASP A 421 27.01 25.27 26.08
C ASP A 421 25.92 24.42 26.76
N GLY A 422 26.25 23.82 27.91
CA GLY A 422 25.35 22.96 28.69
C GLY A 422 25.26 21.51 28.22
N ILE A 423 26.07 21.10 27.24
CA ILE A 423 26.32 19.70 26.89
C ILE A 423 27.55 19.25 27.69
N GLU A 424 27.44 18.11 28.35
CA GLU A 424 28.46 17.60 29.26
C GLU A 424 28.78 16.15 28.94
N GLU A 425 30.04 15.76 29.09
CA GLU A 425 30.46 14.37 28.95
C GLU A 425 31.50 14.03 30.02
N LYS A 426 31.48 12.78 30.49
CA LYS A 426 32.46 12.27 31.46
C LYS A 426 33.09 11.00 30.92
N ARG A 427 34.40 10.89 31.06
CA ARG A 427 35.12 9.68 30.67
C ARG A 427 36.24 9.36 31.64
N LYS A 428 36.57 8.08 31.77
CA LYS A 428 37.69 7.61 32.56
C LYS A 428 38.66 6.89 31.63
N PHE A 429 39.95 7.18 31.78
CA PHE A 429 41.00 6.48 31.05
C PHE A 429 41.96 5.85 32.05
N THR A 430 42.04 4.53 32.06
CA THR A 430 43.00 3.81 32.90
C THR A 430 44.22 3.44 32.07
N PHE A 431 45.39 3.78 32.58
CA PHE A 431 46.68 3.47 31.97
C PHE A 431 47.45 2.54 32.90
N ASP A 432 47.88 1.41 32.36
CA ASP A 432 48.60 0.40 33.12
C ASP A 432 49.98 0.90 33.59
N LYS A 433 50.55 0.18 34.55
CA LYS A 433 51.95 0.36 34.94
C LYS A 433 52.89 0.13 33.75
N SER A 434 54.06 0.77 33.80
CA SER A 434 55.04 0.69 32.71
C SER A 434 55.42 -0.76 32.38
N GLY A 435 55.36 -1.13 31.09
CA GLY A 435 55.77 -2.46 30.59
C GLY A 435 54.71 -3.57 30.65
N ALA A 436 53.45 -3.24 30.92
CA ALA A 436 52.33 -4.18 30.78
C ALA A 436 51.92 -4.33 29.30
N THR A 437 51.78 -5.57 28.82
CA THR A 437 51.44 -5.89 27.41
C THR A 437 50.02 -6.43 27.22
N GLU A 438 49.22 -6.60 28.28
CA GLU A 438 47.88 -7.19 28.21
C GLU A 438 46.82 -6.22 28.76
N VAL A 439 45.70 -6.06 28.02
CA VAL A 439 44.50 -5.35 28.49
C VAL A 439 43.99 -6.11 29.72
N ARG A 440 44.13 -5.52 30.91
CA ARG A 440 43.80 -6.21 32.15
C ARG A 440 42.31 -6.07 32.47
N ILE A 441 41.56 -7.15 32.32
CA ILE A 441 40.16 -7.22 32.74
C ILE A 441 40.11 -7.88 34.14
N ILE A 442 39.47 -7.22 35.10
CA ILE A 442 39.27 -7.71 36.47
C ILE A 442 38.14 -8.75 36.44
N PRO A 443 38.41 -10.06 36.65
CA PRO A 443 37.44 -11.11 36.35
C PRO A 443 36.15 -11.04 37.18
N ASP A 444 36.22 -10.55 38.42
CA ASP A 444 35.16 -10.60 39.42
C ASP A 444 34.33 -9.31 39.51
N LYS A 445 34.66 -8.27 38.73
CA LYS A 445 33.91 -7.00 38.70
C LYS A 445 33.08 -6.88 37.42
N PRO A 446 31.92 -6.20 37.44
CA PRO A 446 31.19 -5.85 36.22
C PRO A 446 32.09 -5.15 35.21
N ALA A 447 31.83 -5.39 33.92
CA ALA A 447 32.59 -4.76 32.85
C ALA A 447 31.66 -4.21 31.77
N THR A 448 32.00 -3.04 31.25
CA THR A 448 31.34 -2.47 30.08
C THR A 448 32.37 -2.29 28.98
N LEU A 449 32.16 -2.96 27.85
CA LEU A 449 32.88 -2.64 26.62
C LEU A 449 32.20 -1.46 25.95
N SER A 450 32.93 -0.41 25.61
CA SER A 450 32.47 0.77 24.88
C SER A 450 33.45 1.07 23.76
N SER A 451 33.06 0.76 22.51
CA SER A 451 33.91 0.94 21.34
C SER A 451 33.41 2.08 20.45
N PRO A 452 34.30 2.98 19.98
CA PRO A 452 33.94 4.05 19.03
C PRO A 452 33.37 3.48 17.71
N SER A 453 33.96 2.38 17.24
CA SER A 453 33.54 1.63 16.06
C SER A 453 32.68 0.43 16.45
N PRO A 454 31.55 0.15 15.77
CA PRO A 454 30.74 -1.02 16.08
C PRO A 454 31.55 -2.32 16.01
N LYS A 455 31.46 -3.16 17.05
CA LYS A 455 31.93 -4.55 17.00
C LYS A 455 30.89 -5.36 16.21
N ARG A 456 31.34 -6.29 15.37
CA ARG A 456 30.48 -6.96 14.39
C ARG A 456 30.53 -8.49 14.55
N LEU A 457 29.36 -9.09 14.67
CA LEU A 457 29.11 -10.52 14.46
C LEU A 457 28.77 -10.68 12.98
N ASP A 458 29.79 -11.01 12.18
CA ASP A 458 29.80 -10.86 10.72
C ASP A 458 28.98 -11.91 9.94
N ASN A 459 28.40 -12.90 10.63
CA ASN A 459 27.59 -13.95 10.03
C ASN A 459 26.55 -14.52 11.01
N SER A 460 25.61 -15.33 10.49
CA SER A 460 24.53 -15.91 11.28
C SER A 460 25.04 -16.79 12.42
N ALA A 461 26.05 -17.64 12.17
CA ALA A 461 26.57 -18.54 13.19
C ALA A 461 27.14 -17.77 14.38
N LYS A 462 28.00 -16.77 14.13
CA LYS A 462 28.53 -15.89 15.18
C LYS A 462 27.44 -15.10 15.89
N THR A 463 26.40 -14.66 15.16
CA THR A 463 25.29 -13.91 15.76
C THR A 463 24.52 -14.78 16.73
N TYR A 464 24.10 -15.98 16.34
CA TYR A 464 23.36 -16.89 17.22
C TYR A 464 24.22 -17.43 18.37
N GLU A 465 25.50 -17.72 18.13
CA GLU A 465 26.43 -18.09 19.19
C GLU A 465 26.60 -16.95 20.21
N GLY A 466 26.76 -15.71 19.73
CA GLY A 466 26.85 -14.53 20.58
C GLY A 466 25.58 -14.30 21.39
N LEU A 467 24.40 -14.41 20.78
CA LEU A 467 23.12 -14.29 21.48
C LEU A 467 22.93 -15.39 22.53
N LYS A 468 23.31 -16.64 22.22
CA LYS A 468 23.28 -17.74 23.18
C LYS A 468 24.17 -17.47 24.39
N ILE A 469 25.44 -17.11 24.17
CA ILE A 469 26.38 -16.77 25.26
C ILE A 469 25.84 -15.60 26.08
N ALA A 470 25.28 -14.59 25.40
CA ALA A 470 24.71 -13.43 26.06
C ALA A 470 23.49 -13.78 26.93
N GLY A 471 22.61 -14.68 26.47
CA GLY A 471 21.49 -15.18 27.25
C GLY A 471 21.94 -16.00 28.47
N GLU A 472 22.93 -16.89 28.31
CA GLU A 472 23.47 -17.70 29.40
C GLU A 472 24.14 -16.86 30.50
N LYS A 473 24.76 -15.74 30.11
CA LYS A 473 25.55 -14.88 31.00
C LYS A 473 24.88 -13.55 31.36
N ASN A 474 23.62 -13.34 30.98
CA ASN A 474 22.91 -12.07 31.18
C ASN A 474 23.68 -10.84 30.65
N ILE A 475 24.24 -10.95 29.45
CA ILE A 475 24.91 -9.85 28.76
C ILE A 475 23.88 -9.00 28.01
N GLU A 476 24.01 -7.69 28.11
CA GLU A 476 23.16 -6.73 27.41
C GLU A 476 23.96 -5.94 26.36
N PHE A 477 23.30 -5.63 25.25
CA PHE A 477 23.84 -4.84 24.14
C PHE A 477 23.24 -3.44 24.13
N GLU A 478 23.98 -2.46 23.63
CA GLU A 478 23.50 -1.09 23.39
C GLU A 478 24.00 -0.58 22.03
N GLN A 479 23.21 0.28 21.39
CA GLN A 479 23.45 0.77 20.02
C GLN A 479 23.60 -0.39 19.02
N VAL A 480 22.56 -1.22 18.96
CA VAL A 480 22.52 -2.45 18.16
C VAL A 480 22.03 -2.14 16.75
N THR A 481 22.73 -2.66 15.75
CA THR A 481 22.26 -2.73 14.37
C THR A 481 22.14 -4.18 13.95
N LEU A 482 20.97 -4.56 13.48
CA LEU A 482 20.66 -5.88 12.97
C LEU A 482 20.35 -5.77 11.47
N MET A 483 21.04 -6.57 10.67
CA MET A 483 20.77 -6.74 9.25
C MET A 483 20.36 -8.18 8.99
N VAL A 484 19.16 -8.36 8.44
CA VAL A 484 18.59 -9.68 8.12
C VAL A 484 18.30 -9.73 6.62
N GLY A 485 18.89 -10.69 5.92
CA GLY A 485 18.74 -10.86 4.48
C GLY A 485 19.76 -10.07 3.64
N SER A 486 19.49 -9.99 2.35
CA SER A 486 20.32 -9.26 1.38
C SER A 486 19.43 -8.65 0.29
N ALA A 487 19.91 -7.59 -0.37
CA ALA A 487 19.14 -6.92 -1.42
C ALA A 487 18.66 -7.94 -2.49
N PRO A 488 17.39 -7.87 -2.94
CA PRO A 488 16.41 -6.81 -2.68
C PRO A 488 15.53 -7.03 -1.42
N ARG A 489 15.69 -8.14 -0.69
CA ARG A 489 14.91 -8.47 0.51
C ARG A 489 15.79 -8.41 1.75
N VAL A 490 15.95 -7.20 2.27
CA VAL A 490 16.76 -6.91 3.45
C VAL A 490 15.93 -6.13 4.46
N VAL A 491 16.07 -6.49 5.73
CA VAL A 491 15.57 -5.74 6.87
C VAL A 491 16.76 -5.14 7.61
N HIS A 492 16.67 -3.84 7.89
CA HIS A 492 17.59 -3.13 8.77
C HIS A 492 16.82 -2.67 10.00
N LEU A 493 17.23 -3.14 11.17
CA LEU A 493 16.73 -2.69 12.46
C LEU A 493 17.88 -2.00 13.20
N SER A 494 17.66 -0.77 13.64
CA SER A 494 18.62 0.00 14.44
C SER A 494 17.97 0.37 15.76
N LEU A 495 18.61 -0.03 16.85
CA LEU A 495 18.20 0.26 18.23
C LEU A 495 19.24 1.24 18.79
N GLY A 496 18.79 2.41 19.22
CA GLY A 496 19.67 3.47 19.73
C GLY A 496 20.26 3.17 21.10
N GLU A 497 20.32 4.19 21.96
CA GLU A 497 20.87 4.08 23.33
C GLU A 497 19.89 3.39 24.28
N MET A 498 19.64 2.11 24.03
CA MET A 498 18.78 1.26 24.84
C MET A 498 19.55 -0.01 25.19
N LYS A 499 19.50 -0.42 26.47
CA LYS A 499 20.01 -1.71 26.90
C LYS A 499 19.03 -2.80 26.49
N ILE A 500 19.52 -3.76 25.71
CA ILE A 500 18.71 -4.81 25.12
C ILE A 500 19.38 -6.16 25.42
N ASN A 501 18.60 -7.10 25.93
CA ASN A 501 19.08 -8.45 26.23
C ASN A 501 18.98 -9.37 25.00
N ALA A 502 19.59 -10.56 25.10
CA ALA A 502 19.58 -11.54 24.01
C ALA A 502 18.15 -12.01 23.65
N GLU A 503 17.30 -12.25 24.65
CA GLU A 503 15.93 -12.75 24.47
C GLU A 503 15.08 -11.84 23.57
N PHE A 504 15.17 -10.52 23.76
CA PHE A 504 14.48 -9.55 22.90
C PHE A 504 14.97 -9.65 21.45
N ILE A 505 16.29 -9.70 21.23
CA ILE A 505 16.87 -9.76 19.88
C ILE A 505 16.47 -11.06 19.18
N GLU A 506 16.45 -12.18 19.90
CA GLU A 506 16.01 -13.47 19.39
C GLU A 506 14.52 -13.47 19.01
N ALA A 507 13.65 -12.87 19.83
CA ALA A 507 12.23 -12.75 19.55
C ALA A 507 11.96 -11.90 18.28
N GLU A 508 12.65 -10.77 18.15
CA GLU A 508 12.57 -9.92 16.95
C GLU A 508 13.11 -10.64 15.71
N LEU A 509 14.25 -11.33 15.82
CA LEU A 509 14.79 -12.13 14.73
C LEU A 509 13.80 -13.19 14.26
N ALA A 510 13.15 -13.92 15.18
CA ALA A 510 12.15 -14.92 14.85
C ALA A 510 10.97 -14.31 14.08
N HIS A 511 10.52 -13.10 14.47
CA HIS A 511 9.46 -12.40 13.76
C HIS A 511 9.90 -11.94 12.36
N LEU A 512 11.05 -11.27 12.26
CA LEU A 512 11.56 -10.73 10.99
C LEU A 512 11.87 -11.84 9.97
N GLN A 513 12.33 -13.00 10.43
CA GLN A 513 12.60 -14.15 9.57
C GLN A 513 11.36 -14.73 8.91
N THR A 514 10.16 -14.53 9.47
CA THR A 514 8.91 -14.96 8.81
C THR A 514 8.66 -14.25 7.47
N LEU A 515 9.31 -13.11 7.25
CA LEU A 515 9.20 -12.29 6.04
C LEU A 515 10.27 -12.63 4.99
N LEU A 516 11.23 -13.50 5.32
CA LEU A 516 12.44 -13.76 4.54
C LEU A 516 12.64 -15.27 4.30
N PRO A 517 13.48 -15.67 3.31
CA PRO A 517 13.85 -17.08 3.15
C PRO A 517 14.58 -17.62 4.40
N PRO A 518 14.46 -18.91 4.73
CA PRO A 518 15.12 -19.51 5.90
C PRO A 518 16.65 -19.35 5.94
N GLU A 519 17.28 -19.27 4.76
CA GLU A 519 18.73 -19.12 4.60
C GLU A 519 19.20 -17.66 4.63
N ALA A 520 18.34 -16.72 5.03
CA ALA A 520 18.67 -15.30 5.05
C ALA A 520 19.84 -15.03 6.02
N PRO A 521 20.92 -14.36 5.56
CA PRO A 521 22.05 -14.06 6.43
C PRO A 521 21.64 -13.09 7.54
N VAL A 522 22.19 -13.26 8.73
CA VAL A 522 22.00 -12.38 9.88
C VAL A 522 23.36 -11.80 10.26
N VAL A 523 23.40 -10.48 10.41
CA VAL A 523 24.56 -9.75 10.92
C VAL A 523 24.10 -8.86 12.05
N LEU A 524 24.79 -8.95 13.18
CA LEU A 524 24.58 -8.09 14.33
C LEU A 524 25.83 -7.24 14.58
N SER A 525 25.65 -5.96 14.87
CA SER A 525 26.72 -5.11 15.38
C SER A 525 26.23 -4.31 16.57
N PHE A 526 27.14 -3.99 17.49
CA PHE A 526 26.86 -3.21 18.70
C PHE A 526 28.04 -2.30 19.02
N LYS A 527 27.79 -1.19 19.73
CA LYS A 527 28.88 -0.33 20.21
C LYS A 527 29.19 -0.50 21.69
N LYS A 528 28.20 -0.89 22.50
CA LYS A 528 28.45 -1.23 23.91
C LYS A 528 27.94 -2.61 24.28
N LEU A 529 28.66 -3.24 25.21
CA LEU A 529 28.34 -4.53 25.81
C LEU A 529 28.44 -4.40 27.32
N HIS A 530 27.38 -4.75 28.04
CA HIS A 530 27.33 -4.71 29.50
C HIS A 530 27.38 -6.15 30.01
N THR A 531 28.40 -6.50 30.79
CA THR A 531 28.58 -7.85 31.33
C THR A 531 28.54 -7.84 32.87
N PRO A 532 27.94 -8.87 33.51
CA PRO A 532 27.91 -8.95 34.96
C PRO A 532 29.31 -9.08 35.58
N THR A 533 30.25 -9.69 34.87
CA THR A 533 31.64 -9.85 35.30
C THR A 533 32.63 -9.62 34.15
N GLY A 534 33.88 -9.28 34.48
CA GLY A 534 34.97 -9.17 33.51
C GLY A 534 35.31 -10.51 32.88
N TYR A 535 35.17 -11.61 33.63
CA TYR A 535 35.28 -12.96 33.09
C TYR A 535 34.26 -13.24 31.97
N ASP A 536 33.03 -12.71 32.11
CA ASP A 536 32.01 -12.84 31.07
C ASP A 536 32.38 -12.07 29.80
N LEU A 537 33.00 -10.90 29.94
CA LEU A 537 33.50 -10.11 28.81
C LEU A 537 34.65 -10.83 28.09
N GLU A 538 35.63 -11.35 28.84
CA GLU A 538 36.74 -12.13 28.28
C GLU A 538 36.24 -13.34 27.49
N GLN A 539 35.32 -14.12 28.08
CA GLN A 539 34.78 -15.30 27.42
C GLN A 539 33.95 -14.93 26.19
N PHE A 540 33.13 -13.87 26.26
CA PHE A 540 32.34 -13.43 25.12
C PHE A 540 33.23 -12.96 23.96
N ALA A 541 34.22 -12.11 24.26
CA ALA A 541 35.14 -11.60 23.25
C ALA A 541 36.03 -12.70 22.67
N GLY A 542 36.57 -13.58 23.50
CA GLY A 542 37.41 -14.71 23.09
C GLY A 542 36.68 -15.70 22.19
N SER A 543 35.46 -16.11 22.57
CA SER A 543 34.66 -17.06 21.78
C SER A 543 34.29 -16.51 20.39
N LEU A 544 34.04 -15.20 20.29
CA LEU A 544 33.58 -14.57 19.04
C LEU A 544 34.69 -13.89 18.23
N GLY A 545 35.94 -13.92 18.72
CA GLY A 545 37.10 -13.30 18.09
C GLY A 545 37.01 -11.77 18.06
N ILE A 546 36.43 -11.16 19.08
CA ILE A 546 36.30 -9.71 19.21
C ILE A 546 37.58 -9.16 19.85
N GLU A 547 38.30 -8.31 19.12
CA GLU A 547 39.46 -7.62 19.66
C GLU A 547 39.02 -6.49 20.61
N ILE A 548 39.53 -6.52 21.84
CA ILE A 548 39.36 -5.46 22.85
C ILE A 548 40.63 -4.61 22.85
N LYS A 549 40.47 -3.29 22.66
CA LYS A 549 41.59 -2.34 22.65
C LYS A 549 41.74 -1.64 24.01
N ASN A 550 42.94 -1.12 24.28
CA ASN A 550 43.19 -0.29 25.46
C ASN A 550 42.20 0.89 25.52
N GLY A 551 41.56 1.07 26.68
CA GLY A 551 40.57 2.12 26.91
C GLY A 551 39.15 1.84 26.39
N GLU A 552 38.87 0.64 25.86
CA GLU A 552 37.49 0.23 25.50
C GLU A 552 36.73 -0.39 26.68
N VAL A 553 37.39 -0.79 27.77
CA VAL A 553 36.76 -1.45 28.92
C VAL A 553 36.65 -0.50 30.11
N GLU A 554 35.46 -0.44 30.71
CA GLU A 554 35.16 0.27 31.94
C GLU A 554 34.75 -0.73 33.04
N GLN A 555 35.37 -0.66 34.24
CA GLN A 555 35.09 -1.52 35.41
C GLN A 555 35.09 -0.75 36.74
#